data_AF-A0A4Q2KMH9-F1
#
_entry.id   AF-A0A4Q2KMH9-F1
#
_cell.length_a   1.000
_cell.length_b   1.000
_cell.length_c   1.000
_cell.angle_alpha   90.00
_cell.angle_beta   90.00
_cell.angle_gamma   90.00
#
_symmetry.space_group_name_H-M   'P 1'
#
loop_
_entity.id
_entity.type
_entity.pdbx_description
1 polymer ?
#
loop_
_entity_poly.entity_id
_entity_poly.type
_entity_poly.pdbx_seq_one_letter_code
_entity_poly.pdbx_strand_id
1 'polypeptide(L)'
;MGVCRHSALVVVAALFAFAVSAAKAQEAPCGSDAWSTVCFGTIDAPDDQAAVFSMAARQTIDVLHSPEFARDLRDFVARHGVEGPHAAAWADVDPTGTVEALKAHLPGQRVATYGGLRGWFLKTFFGNIAYDGSADGPILLNRAALPREAPSIANTFAHEIAHRAGLRHPHSSGALTIARCEPPYVIGSLVEKHAAGPTWQPGSDDCHLFGTVP
;
A
#
# COMPACT_ATOMS: atom_id res chain seq x y z
N MET A 1 36.61 48.66 8.87
CA MET A 1 36.03 47.71 7.90
C MET A 1 35.61 46.47 8.67
N GLY A 2 34.33 46.29 8.95
CA GLY A 2 33.85 45.15 9.75
C GLY A 2 32.34 45.16 9.79
N VAL A 3 31.70 44.59 8.77
CA VAL A 3 30.25 44.49 8.69
C VAL A 3 29.87 43.05 8.37
N CYS A 4 29.10 42.48 9.31
CA CYS A 4 28.12 41.40 9.16
C CYS A 4 28.59 40.03 8.63
N ARG A 5 29.08 39.18 9.54
CA ARG A 5 29.08 37.70 9.42
C ARG A 5 27.91 37.02 10.16
N HIS A 6 26.80 37.72 10.39
CA HIS A 6 25.68 37.19 11.19
C HIS A 6 24.55 36.56 10.36
N SER A 7 24.55 36.71 9.03
CA SER A 7 23.45 36.22 8.18
C SER A 7 23.61 34.76 7.71
N ALA A 8 24.79 34.15 7.86
CA ALA A 8 25.03 32.79 7.38
C ALA A 8 24.62 31.69 8.38
N LEU A 9 24.49 32.01 9.66
CA LEU A 9 24.24 31.03 10.72
C LEU A 9 22.73 30.77 10.98
N VAL A 10 21.86 31.71 10.60
CA VAL A 10 20.41 31.56 10.78
C VAL A 10 19.78 30.66 9.70
N VAL A 11 20.39 30.57 8.52
CA VAL A 11 19.89 29.71 7.43
C VAL A 11 20.20 28.22 7.68
N VAL A 12 21.28 27.90 8.40
CA VAL A 12 21.63 26.50 8.71
C VAL A 12 20.77 25.93 9.84
N ALA A 13 20.31 26.76 10.78
CA ALA A 13 19.43 26.31 11.87
C ALA A 13 17.96 26.13 11.44
N ALA A 14 17.51 26.87 10.42
CA ALA A 14 16.16 26.72 9.87
C ALA A 14 15.98 25.48 8.95
N LEU A 15 17.08 24.87 8.50
CA LEU A 15 17.07 23.65 7.67
C LEU A 15 16.96 22.34 8.49
N PHE A 16 17.01 22.41 9.83
CA PHE A 16 16.95 21.24 10.71
C PHE A 16 15.64 21.09 11.49
N ALA A 17 14.66 21.98 11.29
CA ALA A 17 13.32 21.82 11.84
C ALA A 17 12.42 20.90 11.00
N PHE A 18 13.01 19.89 10.33
CA PHE A 18 12.25 18.67 10.09
C PHE A 18 12.09 18.03 11.47
N ALA A 19 11.01 18.38 12.16
CA ALA A 19 10.51 17.55 13.25
C ALA A 19 10.26 16.17 12.63
N VAL A 20 11.25 15.29 12.73
CA VAL A 20 11.14 13.91 12.33
C VAL A 20 10.13 13.35 13.33
N SER A 21 8.84 13.28 12.96
CA SER A 21 7.83 12.59 13.75
C SER A 21 8.41 11.24 14.10
N ALA A 22 8.64 11.03 15.41
CA ALA A 22 9.11 9.74 15.90
C ALA A 22 8.04 8.71 15.52
N ALA A 23 8.49 7.59 14.95
CA ALA A 23 7.61 6.47 14.73
C ALA A 23 7.49 5.70 16.06
N LYS A 24 6.28 5.24 16.38
CA LYS A 24 6.04 4.40 17.54
C LYS A 24 5.26 3.17 17.14
N ALA A 25 5.60 2.05 17.78
CA ALA A 25 4.83 0.84 17.73
C ALA A 25 3.44 1.07 18.34
N GLN A 26 2.41 0.78 17.55
CA GLN A 26 1.01 0.79 17.97
C GLN A 26 0.58 -0.61 18.41
N GLU A 27 -0.47 -0.65 19.24
CA GLU A 27 -1.22 -1.89 19.46
C GLU A 27 -1.75 -2.43 18.13
N ALA A 28 -1.87 -3.75 18.04
CA ALA A 28 -2.31 -4.47 16.85
C ALA A 28 -3.72 -4.00 16.42
N PRO A 29 -3.88 -3.28 15.29
CA PRO A 29 -5.20 -2.96 14.79
C PRO A 29 -5.86 -4.21 14.23
N CYS A 30 -7.12 -4.41 14.60
CA CYS A 30 -7.95 -5.52 14.16
C CYS A 30 -9.08 -5.05 13.26
N GLY A 31 -9.70 -6.02 12.58
CA GLY A 31 -10.93 -5.82 11.81
C GLY A 31 -12.09 -5.33 12.68
N SER A 32 -13.22 -5.02 12.04
CA SER A 32 -14.47 -4.69 12.70
C SER A 32 -15.33 -5.95 12.93
N ASP A 33 -16.28 -5.84 13.86
CA ASP A 33 -17.35 -6.81 14.10
C ASP A 33 -16.89 -8.29 14.11
N ALA A 34 -17.32 -9.07 13.11
CA ALA A 34 -17.01 -10.49 12.96
C ALA A 34 -15.51 -10.79 12.80
N TRP A 35 -14.72 -9.78 12.43
CA TRP A 35 -13.27 -9.89 12.18
C TRP A 35 -12.43 -9.20 13.25
N SER A 36 -13.03 -8.83 14.38
CA SER A 36 -12.36 -8.21 15.52
C SER A 36 -11.24 -9.06 16.14
N THR A 37 -11.19 -10.37 15.84
CA THR A 37 -10.12 -11.28 16.27
C THR A 37 -9.00 -11.43 15.23
N VAL A 38 -9.18 -10.92 14.01
CA VAL A 38 -8.13 -10.90 12.98
C VAL A 38 -7.40 -9.57 13.11
N CYS A 39 -6.11 -9.63 13.45
CA CYS A 39 -5.32 -8.45 13.75
C CYS A 39 -4.01 -8.47 12.98
N PHE A 40 -3.56 -7.27 12.61
CA PHE A 40 -2.15 -7.08 12.26
C PHE A 40 -1.27 -7.37 13.49
N GLY A 41 0.03 -7.50 13.28
CA GLY A 41 1.02 -7.52 14.34
C GLY A 41 1.32 -6.10 14.79
N THR A 42 2.58 -5.68 14.71
CA THR A 42 3.00 -4.33 15.08
C THR A 42 2.95 -3.38 13.91
N ILE A 43 2.44 -2.17 14.12
CA ILE A 43 2.54 -1.06 13.17
C ILE A 43 3.42 0.05 13.76
N ASP A 44 4.57 0.31 13.13
CA ASP A 44 5.50 1.39 13.46
C ASP A 44 5.40 2.54 12.44
N ALA A 45 4.52 3.51 12.75
CA ALA A 45 4.20 4.65 11.89
C ALA A 45 4.46 5.98 12.61
N PRO A 46 4.65 7.10 11.88
CA PRO A 46 4.74 8.43 12.48
C PRO A 46 3.54 8.71 13.40
N ASP A 47 3.79 9.31 14.57
CA ASP A 47 2.75 9.60 15.58
C ASP A 47 1.53 10.34 14.99
N ASP A 48 1.75 11.27 14.07
CA ASP A 48 0.70 12.06 13.39
C ASP A 48 -0.10 11.28 12.32
N GLN A 49 0.36 10.07 11.96
CA GLN A 49 -0.27 9.18 10.99
C GLN A 49 -0.80 7.88 11.65
N ALA A 50 -0.61 7.71 12.96
CA ALA A 50 -0.93 6.48 13.67
C ALA A 50 -2.39 6.03 13.46
N ALA A 51 -3.35 6.93 13.67
CA ALA A 51 -4.77 6.65 13.48
C ALA A 51 -5.12 6.26 12.03
N VAL A 52 -4.46 6.88 11.05
CA VAL A 52 -4.66 6.59 9.63
C VAL A 52 -4.17 5.19 9.29
N PHE A 53 -3.00 4.80 9.79
CA PHE A 53 -2.46 3.44 9.60
C PHE A 53 -3.32 2.37 10.29
N SER A 54 -3.80 2.66 11.51
CA SER A 54 -4.73 1.78 12.22
C SER A 54 -6.03 1.59 11.46
N MET A 55 -6.59 2.68 10.90
CA MET A 55 -7.78 2.61 10.04
C MET A 55 -7.52 1.81 8.77
N ALA A 56 -6.38 2.04 8.11
CA ALA A 56 -6.00 1.33 6.89
C ALA A 56 -5.89 -0.19 7.15
N ALA A 57 -5.29 -0.61 8.25
CA ALA A 57 -5.18 -2.02 8.61
C ALA A 57 -6.56 -2.67 8.84
N ARG A 58 -7.45 -1.97 9.56
CA ARG A 58 -8.85 -2.40 9.73
C ARG A 58 -9.56 -2.53 8.38
N GLN A 59 -9.45 -1.52 7.53
CA GLN A 59 -10.06 -1.52 6.19
C GLN A 59 -9.52 -2.67 5.33
N THR A 60 -8.21 -2.93 5.35
CA THR A 60 -7.63 -4.07 4.64
C THR A 60 -8.22 -5.39 5.12
N ILE A 61 -8.34 -5.61 6.43
CA ILE A 61 -8.93 -6.83 6.99
C ILE A 61 -10.39 -6.96 6.57
N ASP A 62 -11.20 -5.93 6.79
CA ASP A 62 -12.64 -5.96 6.57
C ASP A 62 -12.96 -6.17 5.08
N VAL A 63 -12.23 -5.48 4.20
CA VAL A 63 -12.43 -5.60 2.75
C VAL A 63 -12.02 -6.97 2.24
N LEU A 64 -10.88 -7.53 2.66
CA LEU A 64 -10.44 -8.85 2.20
C LEU A 64 -11.36 -9.98 2.71
N HIS A 65 -12.11 -9.74 3.78
CA HIS A 65 -13.16 -10.64 4.25
C HIS A 65 -14.54 -10.36 3.64
N SER A 66 -14.70 -9.30 2.85
CA SER A 66 -15.98 -8.94 2.24
C SER A 66 -16.31 -9.82 1.02
N PRO A 67 -17.58 -10.22 0.84
CA PRO A 67 -18.02 -10.94 -0.36
C PRO A 67 -17.94 -10.05 -1.61
N GLU A 68 -18.05 -8.73 -1.47
CA GLU A 68 -17.94 -7.78 -2.57
C GLU A 68 -16.53 -7.80 -3.20
N PHE A 69 -15.48 -7.79 -2.38
CA PHE A 69 -14.10 -7.90 -2.87
C PHE A 69 -13.87 -9.19 -3.65
N ALA A 70 -14.30 -10.33 -3.10
CA ALA A 70 -14.13 -11.63 -3.74
C ALA A 70 -14.85 -11.70 -5.10
N ARG A 71 -16.06 -11.12 -5.18
CA ARG A 71 -16.81 -10.99 -6.43
C ARG A 71 -16.08 -10.13 -7.44
N ASP A 72 -15.66 -8.93 -7.04
CA ASP A 72 -15.03 -7.96 -7.94
C ASP A 72 -13.68 -8.48 -8.46
N LEU A 73 -12.88 -9.18 -7.63
CA LEU A 73 -11.65 -9.84 -8.08
C LEU A 73 -11.93 -10.92 -9.13
N ARG A 74 -12.88 -11.82 -8.85
CA ARG A 74 -13.27 -12.88 -9.80
C ARG A 74 -13.74 -12.28 -11.12
N ASP A 75 -14.58 -11.25 -11.05
CA ASP A 75 -15.14 -10.61 -12.24
C ASP A 75 -14.09 -9.82 -13.02
N PHE A 76 -13.06 -9.27 -12.36
CA PHE A 76 -11.90 -8.66 -13.01
C PHE A 76 -11.09 -9.72 -13.76
N VAL A 77 -10.72 -10.81 -13.09
CA VAL A 77 -9.94 -11.90 -13.70
C VAL A 77 -10.68 -12.51 -14.90
N ALA A 78 -11.98 -12.75 -14.78
CA ALA A 78 -12.78 -13.31 -15.87
C ALA A 78 -12.83 -12.38 -17.10
N ARG A 79 -12.85 -11.05 -16.89
CA ARG A 79 -12.95 -10.05 -17.98
C ARG A 79 -11.60 -9.70 -18.60
N HIS A 80 -10.54 -9.68 -17.80
CA HIS A 80 -9.28 -9.07 -18.19
C HIS A 80 -8.08 -10.03 -18.08
N GLY A 81 -8.18 -11.10 -17.28
CA GLY A 81 -7.07 -12.03 -17.05
C GLY A 81 -6.72 -12.95 -18.22
N VAL A 82 -7.52 -12.97 -19.29
CA VAL A 82 -7.38 -13.95 -20.38
C VAL A 82 -6.68 -13.39 -21.63
N GLU A 83 -6.68 -12.08 -21.84
CA GLU A 83 -6.20 -11.46 -23.07
C GLU A 83 -5.36 -10.21 -22.82
N GLY A 84 -4.48 -9.89 -23.77
CA GLY A 84 -3.64 -8.68 -23.72
C GLY A 84 -2.35 -8.84 -22.93
N PRO A 85 -1.60 -7.73 -22.73
CA PRO A 85 -0.22 -7.76 -22.24
C PRO A 85 -0.05 -8.21 -20.78
N HIS A 86 -1.13 -8.29 -20.01
CA HIS A 86 -1.13 -8.71 -18.59
C HIS A 86 -1.68 -10.13 -18.39
N ALA A 87 -2.24 -10.78 -19.41
CA ALA A 87 -2.87 -12.10 -19.29
C ALA A 87 -1.92 -13.17 -18.71
N ALA A 88 -0.64 -13.12 -19.08
CA ALA A 88 0.36 -14.05 -18.56
C ALA A 88 0.54 -13.95 -17.03
N ALA A 89 0.32 -12.76 -16.43
CA ALA A 89 0.38 -12.58 -14.98
C ALA A 89 -0.85 -13.18 -14.25
N TRP A 90 -1.93 -13.46 -14.99
CA TRP A 90 -3.20 -13.98 -14.47
C TRP A 90 -3.48 -15.44 -14.83
N ALA A 91 -2.71 -16.03 -15.75
CA ALA A 91 -2.99 -17.34 -16.33
C ALA A 91 -3.23 -18.47 -15.30
N ASP A 92 -2.48 -18.44 -14.19
CA ASP A 92 -2.55 -19.45 -13.13
C ASP A 92 -3.19 -18.93 -11.83
N VAL A 93 -3.83 -17.75 -11.88
CA VAL A 93 -4.44 -17.14 -10.69
C VAL A 93 -5.87 -17.65 -10.54
N ASP A 94 -6.10 -18.51 -9.55
CA ASP A 94 -7.44 -18.84 -9.05
C ASP A 94 -7.94 -17.71 -8.12
N PRO A 95 -9.00 -16.97 -8.47
CA PRO A 95 -9.53 -15.89 -7.63
C PRO A 95 -9.97 -16.40 -6.25
N THR A 96 -10.52 -17.61 -6.16
CA THR A 96 -11.03 -18.14 -4.87
C THR A 96 -9.87 -18.49 -3.96
N GLY A 97 -8.91 -19.30 -4.45
CA GLY A 97 -7.69 -19.62 -3.73
C GLY A 97 -6.87 -18.38 -3.37
N THR A 98 -6.86 -17.35 -4.23
CA THR A 98 -6.21 -16.07 -3.96
C THR A 98 -6.83 -15.37 -2.76
N VAL A 99 -8.16 -15.24 -2.71
CA VAL A 99 -8.84 -14.61 -1.57
C VAL A 99 -8.51 -15.33 -0.27
N GLU A 100 -8.53 -16.66 -0.26
CA GLU A 100 -8.18 -17.44 0.93
C GLU A 100 -6.70 -17.29 1.32
N ALA A 101 -5.79 -17.24 0.36
CA ALA A 101 -4.37 -16.99 0.61
C ALA A 101 -4.14 -15.58 1.19
N LEU A 102 -4.80 -14.56 0.65
CA LEU A 102 -4.72 -13.18 1.18
C LEU A 102 -5.18 -13.14 2.65
N LYS A 103 -6.30 -13.78 2.97
CA LYS A 103 -6.81 -13.86 4.36
C LYS A 103 -5.85 -14.58 5.28
N ALA A 104 -5.27 -15.70 4.83
CA ALA A 104 -4.31 -16.47 5.61
C ALA A 104 -3.02 -15.69 5.93
N HIS A 105 -2.67 -14.72 5.08
CA HIS A 105 -1.54 -13.82 5.30
C HIS A 105 -1.87 -12.56 6.09
N LEU A 106 -3.12 -12.29 6.52
CA LEU A 106 -3.42 -11.10 7.34
C LEU A 106 -2.91 -11.17 8.79
N PRO A 107 -3.10 -12.27 9.53
CA PRO A 107 -2.77 -12.31 10.95
C PRO A 107 -1.29 -12.03 11.21
N GLY A 108 -1.03 -11.11 12.14
CA GLY A 108 0.34 -10.82 12.59
C GLY A 108 1.19 -10.00 11.61
N GLN A 109 0.60 -9.46 10.54
CA GLN A 109 1.32 -8.62 9.59
C GLN A 109 1.96 -7.40 10.27
N ARG A 110 3.26 -7.21 10.05
CA ARG A 110 4.01 -6.10 10.61
C ARG A 110 4.13 -5.00 9.58
N VAL A 111 4.00 -3.75 10.02
CA VAL A 111 4.18 -2.57 9.19
C VAL A 111 5.21 -1.67 9.85
N ALA A 112 6.11 -1.11 9.08
CA ALA A 112 7.04 -0.09 9.55
C ALA A 112 7.25 0.98 8.49
N THR A 113 7.78 2.13 8.91
CA THR A 113 8.07 3.24 8.01
C THR A 113 9.55 3.59 8.00
N TYR A 114 10.11 3.86 6.83
CA TYR A 114 11.50 4.34 6.66
C TYR A 114 11.52 5.70 5.98
N GLY A 115 12.59 6.47 6.18
CA GLY A 115 12.69 7.82 5.63
C GLY A 115 14.11 8.32 5.46
N GLY A 116 14.30 9.62 5.67
CA GLY A 116 15.57 10.31 5.45
C GLY A 116 15.90 10.50 3.97
N LEU A 117 17.15 10.86 3.69
CA LEU A 117 17.62 11.13 2.32
C LEU A 117 17.40 9.96 1.37
N ARG A 118 17.54 8.72 1.87
CA ARG A 118 17.26 7.50 1.09
C ARG A 118 15.79 7.42 0.70
N GLY A 119 14.87 7.59 1.65
CA GLY A 119 13.43 7.57 1.36
C GLY A 119 13.03 8.65 0.36
N TRP A 120 13.52 9.88 0.56
CA TRP A 120 13.29 10.99 -0.37
C TRP A 120 13.82 10.69 -1.78
N PHE A 121 15.06 10.21 -1.89
CA PHE A 121 15.67 9.88 -3.18
C PHE A 121 14.88 8.80 -3.93
N LEU A 122 14.51 7.72 -3.23
CA LEU A 122 13.74 6.63 -3.80
C LEU A 122 12.34 7.08 -4.25
N LYS A 123 11.68 7.96 -3.47
CA LYS A 123 10.40 8.54 -3.88
C LYS A 123 10.54 9.41 -5.12
N THR A 124 11.51 10.33 -5.12
CA THR A 124 11.70 11.33 -6.18
C THR A 124 12.09 10.70 -7.52
N PHE A 125 13.03 9.76 -7.52
CA PHE A 125 13.59 9.21 -8.78
C PHE A 125 12.97 7.89 -9.22
N PHE A 126 12.38 7.13 -8.29
CA PHE A 126 11.83 5.80 -8.58
C PHE A 126 10.35 5.67 -8.25
N GLY A 127 9.68 6.77 -7.85
CA GLY A 127 8.27 6.77 -7.49
C GLY A 127 7.94 5.91 -6.27
N ASN A 128 8.95 5.44 -5.54
CA ASN A 128 8.81 4.38 -4.56
C ASN A 128 7.95 4.80 -3.35
N ILE A 129 6.84 4.09 -3.14
CA ILE A 129 5.85 4.33 -2.09
C ILE A 129 6.05 3.35 -0.92
N ALA A 130 6.35 2.09 -1.23
CA ALA A 130 6.64 1.05 -0.26
C ALA A 130 7.60 0.01 -0.85
N TYR A 131 8.10 -0.85 0.02
CA TYR A 131 8.74 -2.10 -0.34
C TYR A 131 8.04 -3.23 0.40
N ASP A 132 7.96 -4.39 -0.24
CA ASP A 132 7.95 -5.62 0.52
C ASP A 132 9.23 -5.65 1.36
N GLY A 133 9.10 -6.06 2.61
CA GLY A 133 10.27 -6.38 3.41
C GLY A 133 11.01 -7.58 2.80
N SER A 134 11.80 -8.29 3.62
CA SER A 134 11.98 -9.72 3.32
C SER A 134 10.60 -10.41 3.31
N ALA A 135 10.50 -11.62 2.73
CA ALA A 135 9.25 -12.40 2.76
C ALA A 135 8.62 -12.48 4.18
N ASP A 136 9.45 -12.51 5.22
CA ASP A 136 9.04 -12.53 6.63
C ASP A 136 9.14 -11.17 7.36
N GLY A 137 9.57 -10.13 6.64
CA GLY A 137 9.82 -8.78 7.17
C GLY A 137 8.54 -7.95 7.32
N PRO A 138 8.61 -6.75 7.91
CA PRO A 138 7.48 -5.82 7.88
C PRO A 138 7.27 -5.28 6.47
N ILE A 139 6.03 -4.89 6.16
CA ILE A 139 5.72 -4.02 5.04
C ILE A 139 6.35 -2.66 5.33
N LEU A 140 7.23 -2.18 4.45
CA LEU A 140 8.02 -0.97 4.66
C LEU A 140 7.45 0.18 3.83
N LEU A 141 6.81 1.17 4.47
CA LEU A 141 6.29 2.36 3.79
C LEU A 141 7.31 3.51 3.81
N ASN A 142 7.42 4.20 2.67
CA ASN A 142 8.29 5.36 2.53
C ASN A 142 7.66 6.61 3.16
N ARG A 143 8.28 7.17 4.20
CA ARG A 143 7.81 8.42 4.83
C ARG A 143 7.78 9.60 3.86
N ALA A 144 8.61 9.62 2.82
CA ALA A 144 8.58 10.67 1.80
C ALA A 144 7.35 10.58 0.88
N ALA A 145 6.59 9.48 0.94
CA ALA A 145 5.33 9.31 0.23
C ALA A 145 4.09 9.60 1.10
N LEU A 146 4.27 10.03 2.36
CA LEU A 146 3.20 10.44 3.28
C LEU A 146 3.05 11.97 3.31
N PRO A 147 1.89 12.52 3.72
CA PRO A 147 0.66 11.83 4.17
C PRO A 147 -0.10 11.15 3.03
N ARG A 148 -0.86 10.11 3.35
CA ARG A 148 -1.78 9.42 2.43
C ARG A 148 -3.06 9.08 3.18
N GLU A 149 -4.17 9.03 2.46
CA GLU A 149 -5.44 8.62 3.04
C GLU A 149 -5.43 7.13 3.42
N ALA A 150 -6.25 6.76 4.41
CA ALA A 150 -6.32 5.38 4.89
C ALA A 150 -6.60 4.35 3.77
N PRO A 151 -7.53 4.58 2.82
CA PRO A 151 -7.74 3.66 1.70
C PRO A 151 -6.49 3.45 0.83
N SER A 152 -5.70 4.50 0.59
CA SER A 152 -4.48 4.41 -0.20
C SER A 152 -3.36 3.68 0.55
N ILE A 153 -3.33 3.72 1.88
CA ILE A 153 -2.44 2.89 2.69
C ILE A 153 -2.93 1.43 2.70
N ALA A 154 -4.25 1.21 2.78
CA ALA A 154 -4.87 -0.11 2.71
C ALA A 154 -4.59 -0.81 1.36
N ASN A 155 -4.58 -0.05 0.26
CA ASN A 155 -4.10 -0.49 -1.05
C ASN A 155 -2.70 -1.09 -0.93
N THR A 156 -1.78 -0.33 -0.35
CA THR A 156 -0.38 -0.76 -0.18
C THR A 156 -0.28 -2.00 0.70
N PHE A 157 -1.03 -2.09 1.80
CA PHE A 157 -1.02 -3.30 2.62
C PHE A 157 -1.48 -4.53 1.82
N ALA A 158 -2.59 -4.40 1.07
CA ALA A 158 -3.12 -5.50 0.28
C ALA A 158 -2.20 -5.89 -0.89
N HIS A 159 -1.53 -4.92 -1.52
CA HIS A 159 -0.52 -5.16 -2.55
C HIS A 159 0.64 -6.03 -2.02
N GLU A 160 1.19 -5.67 -0.86
CA GLU A 160 2.31 -6.42 -0.29
C GLU A 160 1.86 -7.76 0.31
N ILE A 161 0.63 -7.86 0.83
CA ILE A 161 0.04 -9.14 1.23
C ILE A 161 -0.16 -10.06 0.01
N ALA A 162 -0.52 -9.52 -1.16
CA ALA A 162 -0.61 -10.29 -2.40
C ALA A 162 0.74 -10.90 -2.79
N HIS A 163 1.84 -10.16 -2.62
CA HIS A 163 3.18 -10.71 -2.80
C HIS A 163 3.48 -11.88 -1.87
N ARG A 164 3.09 -11.77 -0.59
CA ARG A 164 3.25 -12.84 0.41
C ARG A 164 2.41 -14.08 0.08
N ALA A 165 1.23 -13.87 -0.51
CA ALA A 165 0.38 -14.92 -1.06
C ALA A 165 0.94 -15.56 -2.35
N GLY A 166 2.16 -15.19 -2.77
CA GLY A 166 2.84 -15.79 -3.92
C GLY A 166 2.57 -15.10 -5.26
N LEU A 167 1.76 -14.03 -5.27
CA LEU A 167 1.45 -13.30 -6.50
C LEU A 167 2.63 -12.42 -6.92
N ARG A 168 2.75 -12.23 -8.23
CA ARG A 168 3.87 -11.50 -8.84
C ARG A 168 3.34 -10.53 -9.88
N HIS A 169 4.09 -9.47 -10.10
CA HIS A 169 3.93 -8.59 -11.24
C HIS A 169 5.20 -8.73 -12.11
N PRO A 170 5.21 -9.56 -13.17
CA PRO A 170 6.41 -9.80 -13.98
C PRO A 170 6.92 -8.53 -14.67
N HIS A 171 6.06 -7.54 -14.88
CA HIS A 171 6.48 -6.24 -15.39
C HIS A 171 7.00 -5.36 -14.24
N SER A 172 8.16 -4.74 -14.46
CA SER A 172 8.80 -3.83 -13.50
C SER A 172 8.43 -2.37 -13.78
N SER A 173 9.02 -1.44 -13.03
CA SER A 173 8.84 0.01 -13.20
C SER A 173 9.10 0.52 -14.64
N GLY A 174 9.85 -0.22 -15.46
CA GLY A 174 10.06 0.11 -16.88
C GLY A 174 8.83 -0.10 -17.77
N ALA A 175 7.83 -0.86 -17.31
CA ALA A 175 6.58 -1.15 -18.00
C ALA A 175 5.37 -0.99 -17.06
N LEU A 176 5.38 0.09 -16.26
CA LEU A 176 4.46 0.31 -15.14
C LEU A 176 2.98 0.30 -15.55
N THR A 177 2.63 0.75 -16.75
CA THR A 177 1.25 0.72 -17.26
C THR A 177 0.71 -0.71 -17.39
N ILE A 178 1.57 -1.68 -17.71
CA ILE A 178 1.20 -3.10 -17.75
C ILE A 178 1.18 -3.63 -16.31
N ALA A 179 2.23 -3.35 -15.53
CA ALA A 179 2.36 -3.81 -14.15
C ALA A 179 1.16 -3.44 -13.28
N ARG A 180 0.60 -2.23 -13.44
CA ARG A 180 -0.59 -1.77 -12.70
C ARG A 180 -1.83 -2.65 -12.91
N CYS A 181 -1.90 -3.44 -13.98
CA CYS A 181 -2.96 -4.39 -14.24
C CYS A 181 -2.61 -5.84 -13.88
N GLU A 182 -1.51 -6.06 -13.17
CA GLU A 182 -1.07 -7.36 -12.67
C GLU A 182 -1.56 -7.59 -11.23
N PRO A 183 -1.56 -8.85 -10.75
CA PRO A 183 -2.36 -9.23 -9.59
C PRO A 183 -2.15 -8.40 -8.32
N PRO A 184 -0.92 -8.13 -7.85
CA PRO A 184 -0.71 -7.33 -6.63
C PRO A 184 -1.28 -5.91 -6.74
N TYR A 185 -1.14 -5.25 -7.89
CA TYR A 185 -1.67 -3.90 -8.11
C TYR A 185 -3.20 -3.90 -8.15
N VAL A 186 -3.80 -4.84 -8.89
CA VAL A 186 -5.26 -4.94 -8.99
C VAL A 186 -5.90 -5.24 -7.64
N ILE A 187 -5.31 -6.13 -6.84
CA ILE A 187 -5.77 -6.42 -5.47
C ILE A 187 -5.69 -5.16 -4.61
N GLY A 188 -4.58 -4.43 -4.65
CA GLY A 188 -4.42 -3.16 -3.95
C GLY A 188 -5.51 -2.15 -4.32
N SER A 189 -5.72 -1.92 -5.61
CA SER A 189 -6.74 -1.00 -6.12
C SER A 189 -8.17 -1.42 -5.76
N LEU A 190 -8.48 -2.71 -5.79
CA LEU A 190 -9.78 -3.22 -5.34
C LEU A 190 -9.99 -2.98 -3.84
N VAL A 191 -8.95 -3.18 -3.02
CA VAL A 191 -9.03 -2.85 -1.60
C VAL A 191 -9.27 -1.36 -1.38
N GLU A 192 -8.57 -0.50 -2.11
CA GLU A 192 -8.80 0.94 -2.07
C GLU A 192 -10.22 1.32 -2.46
N LYS A 193 -10.74 0.73 -3.54
CA LYS A 193 -12.11 0.92 -4.04
C LYS A 193 -13.14 0.65 -2.95
N HIS A 194 -13.07 -0.52 -2.31
CA HIS A 194 -14.03 -0.87 -1.27
C HIS A 194 -13.83 -0.06 0.02
N ALA A 195 -12.59 0.28 0.37
CA ALA A 195 -12.29 1.08 1.56
C ALA A 195 -12.73 2.55 1.43
N ALA A 196 -12.56 3.15 0.25
CA ALA A 196 -13.00 4.52 -0.05
C ALA A 196 -14.51 4.60 -0.36
N GLY A 197 -15.10 3.51 -0.86
CA GLY A 197 -16.53 3.42 -1.14
C GLY A 197 -16.95 4.25 -2.36
N PRO A 198 -18.12 4.91 -2.34
CA PRO A 198 -18.72 5.53 -3.54
C PRO A 198 -17.93 6.73 -4.08
N THR A 199 -16.97 7.27 -3.32
CA THR A 199 -16.13 8.39 -3.74
C THR A 199 -14.88 7.93 -4.50
N TRP A 200 -14.61 6.63 -4.55
CA TRP A 200 -13.44 6.11 -5.24
C TRP A 200 -13.51 6.35 -6.74
N GLN A 201 -12.39 6.75 -7.32
CA GLN A 201 -12.17 6.89 -8.75
C GLN A 201 -10.77 6.34 -9.07
N PRO A 202 -10.61 5.56 -10.16
CA PRO A 202 -9.28 5.08 -10.54
C PRO A 202 -8.39 6.26 -10.95
N GLY A 203 -7.23 6.35 -10.31
CA GLY A 203 -6.20 7.34 -10.60
C GLY A 203 -5.22 6.86 -11.66
N SER A 204 -4.20 7.68 -11.95
CA SER A 204 -3.13 7.31 -12.88
C SER A 204 -2.27 6.16 -12.38
N ASP A 205 -2.31 5.85 -11.09
CA ASP A 205 -1.55 4.76 -10.46
C ASP A 205 -2.30 3.42 -10.44
N ASP A 206 -3.56 3.39 -10.87
CA ASP A 206 -4.40 2.20 -10.90
C ASP A 206 -4.35 1.50 -12.27
N CYS A 207 -4.89 0.27 -12.33
CA CYS A 207 -5.10 -0.41 -13.60
C CYS A 207 -6.08 0.37 -14.47
N HIS A 208 -5.66 0.69 -15.70
CA HIS A 208 -6.50 1.41 -16.68
C HIS A 208 -7.81 0.69 -17.03
N LEU A 209 -7.90 -0.61 -16.76
CA LEU A 209 -9.12 -1.42 -17.00
C LEU A 209 -10.20 -1.20 -15.95
N PHE A 210 -9.92 -0.59 -14.79
CA PHE A 210 -10.97 -0.26 -13.84
C PHE A 210 -11.95 0.79 -14.39
N GLY A 211 -11.52 1.64 -15.33
CA GLY A 211 -12.40 2.58 -16.02
C GLY A 211 -13.38 1.93 -17.01
N THR A 212 -13.26 0.62 -17.28
CA THR A 212 -14.15 -0.13 -18.17
C THR A 212 -15.10 -1.06 -17.41
N VAL A 213 -15.06 -1.03 -16.08
CA VAL A 213 -15.99 -1.74 -15.20
C VAL A 213 -17.23 -0.85 -14.99
N PRO A 214 -18.43 -1.26 -15.45
CA PRO A 214 -19.66 -0.51 -15.27
C PRO A 214 -20.08 -0.37 -13.79
#